data_AF-A0A3G2TB54-F1
#
_entry.id   AF-A0A3G2TB54-F1
#
_cell.length_a   1.000
_cell.length_b   1.000
_cell.length_c   1.000
_cell.angle_alpha   90.00
_cell.angle_beta   90.00
_cell.angle_gamma   90.00
#
_symmetry.space_group_name_H-M   'P 1'
#
loop_
_entity.id
_entity.type
_entity.pdbx_description
1 polymer ?
#
loop_
_entity_poly.entity_id
_entity_poly.type
_entity_poly.pdbx_seq_one_letter_code
_entity_poly.pdbx_strand_id
1 'polypeptide(L)'
;MVSIETKRNRILDEQAKTTRVKPAKKYINAESEDRYFSFHELKKDLANLGCDAERIMLLTKEKFEYQQSCIETVNINTLAYDEQCEKEIQQIYAMKKLKQDLEKEVTFEKSLGTVQPKIKINININQIADVFYQLSTLRTPDNLPYIDANTNQLAEIIVNNFVDKDGNPISPQTVKTILKPSKEEKRPNNGKRIDLNTLI
;
A
#
# COMPACT_ATOMS: atom_id res chain seq x y z
N MET A 1 -31.55 -23.48 43.89
CA MET A 1 -30.22 -23.33 44.52
C MET A 1 -29.31 -22.70 43.47
N VAL A 2 -28.89 -21.44 43.62
CA VAL A 2 -28.06 -20.76 42.61
C VAL A 2 -26.61 -21.24 42.77
N SER A 3 -26.05 -21.86 41.74
CA SER A 3 -24.70 -22.43 41.77
C SER A 3 -23.64 -21.37 42.10
N ILE A 4 -22.59 -21.83 42.78
CA ILE A 4 -21.46 -21.00 43.23
C ILE A 4 -20.79 -20.30 42.04
N GLU A 5 -20.73 -20.94 40.87
CA GLU A 5 -20.26 -20.32 39.61
C GLU A 5 -21.13 -19.18 39.11
N THR A 6 -22.46 -19.27 39.24
CA THR A 6 -23.35 -18.18 38.83
C THR A 6 -23.20 -16.96 39.74
N LYS A 7 -22.96 -17.17 41.03
CA LYS A 7 -22.62 -16.09 41.98
C LYS A 7 -21.22 -15.53 41.71
N ARG A 8 -20.25 -16.38 41.38
CA ARG A 8 -18.88 -15.98 41.04
C ARG A 8 -18.83 -15.14 39.76
N ASN A 9 -19.57 -15.51 38.73
CA ASN A 9 -19.65 -14.73 37.49
C ASN A 9 -20.35 -13.38 37.69
N ARG A 10 -21.39 -13.30 38.52
CA ARG A 10 -22.00 -12.00 38.90
C ARG A 10 -21.05 -11.10 39.68
N ILE A 11 -20.29 -11.67 40.63
CA ILE A 11 -19.29 -10.93 41.39
C ILE A 11 -18.14 -10.48 40.47
N LEU A 12 -17.73 -11.29 39.50
CA LEU A 12 -16.72 -10.91 38.52
C LEU A 12 -17.24 -9.84 37.54
N ASP A 13 -18.50 -9.89 37.10
CA ASP A 13 -19.14 -8.83 36.29
C ASP A 13 -19.31 -7.53 37.10
N GLU A 14 -19.69 -7.62 38.38
CA GLU A 14 -19.77 -6.47 39.29
C GLU A 14 -18.40 -5.90 39.66
N GLN A 15 -17.35 -6.73 39.73
CA GLN A 15 -15.97 -6.28 39.96
C GLN A 15 -15.30 -5.76 38.68
N ALA A 16 -15.69 -6.26 37.51
CA ALA A 16 -15.26 -5.76 36.20
C ALA A 16 -15.95 -4.43 35.82
N LYS A 17 -17.07 -4.08 36.47
CA LYS A 17 -17.48 -2.67 36.65
C LYS A 17 -16.48 -1.98 37.57
N THR A 18 -15.23 -1.82 37.08
CA THR A 18 -14.33 -0.79 37.57
C THR A 18 -15.15 0.50 37.67
N THR A 19 -15.12 1.15 38.84
CA THR A 19 -15.76 2.44 39.09
C THR A 19 -15.09 3.49 38.21
N ARG A 20 -15.35 3.45 36.90
CA ARG A 20 -14.92 4.46 35.96
C ARG A 20 -15.59 5.74 36.45
N VAL A 21 -14.78 6.68 36.93
CA VAL A 21 -15.27 7.97 37.39
C VAL A 21 -16.01 8.59 36.21
N LYS A 22 -17.32 8.82 36.37
CA LYS A 22 -18.17 9.36 35.33
C LYS A 22 -17.52 10.63 34.77
N PRO A 23 -17.33 10.74 33.44
CA PRO A 23 -16.68 11.89 32.86
C PRO A 23 -17.50 13.17 33.12
N ALA A 24 -16.83 14.33 33.07
CA ALA A 24 -17.52 15.61 33.19
C ALA A 24 -18.63 15.71 32.14
N LYS A 25 -19.79 16.30 32.50
CA LYS A 25 -21.00 16.35 31.63
C LYS A 25 -20.73 16.87 30.21
N LYS A 26 -19.78 17.79 30.05
CA LYS A 26 -19.37 18.32 28.73
C LYS A 26 -18.82 17.25 27.76
N TYR A 27 -18.39 16.10 28.28
CA TYR A 27 -17.87 14.97 27.51
C TYR A 27 -18.91 13.86 27.31
N ILE A 28 -20.11 14.00 27.88
CA ILE A 28 -21.21 13.05 27.69
C ILE A 28 -22.05 13.57 26.53
N ASN A 29 -22.22 12.74 25.50
CA ASN A 29 -23.04 13.05 24.33
C ASN A 29 -24.52 12.84 24.64
N ALA A 30 -24.84 11.77 25.37
CA ALA A 30 -26.21 11.41 25.71
C ALA A 30 -26.25 10.48 26.93
N GLU A 31 -27.40 10.43 27.59
CA GLU A 31 -27.67 9.51 28.70
C GLU A 31 -28.97 8.74 28.42
N SER A 32 -28.93 7.44 28.68
CA SER A 32 -30.10 6.56 28.80
C SER A 32 -30.26 6.13 30.27
N GLU A 33 -31.34 5.42 30.57
CA GLU A 33 -31.62 4.89 31.91
C GLU A 33 -30.45 4.02 32.45
N ASP A 34 -29.89 3.16 31.59
CA ASP A 34 -28.90 2.16 31.99
C ASP A 34 -27.43 2.59 31.83
N ARG A 35 -27.15 3.57 30.95
CA ARG A 35 -25.77 4.01 30.66
C ARG A 35 -25.70 5.42 30.10
N TYR A 36 -24.47 5.92 29.98
CA TYR A 36 -24.20 7.13 29.21
C TYR A 36 -23.34 6.80 27.98
N PHE A 37 -23.41 7.68 27.00
CA PHE A 37 -22.65 7.60 25.76
C PHE A 37 -21.67 8.77 25.72
N SER A 38 -20.38 8.46 25.72
CA SER A 38 -19.31 9.45 25.69
C SER A 38 -18.30 9.08 24.60
N PHE A 39 -18.34 9.79 23.49
CA PHE A 39 -17.40 9.55 22.40
C PHE A 39 -15.97 9.91 22.81
N HIS A 40 -15.83 10.85 23.75
CA HIS A 40 -14.55 11.18 24.37
C HIS A 40 -13.92 9.98 25.09
N GLU A 41 -14.71 9.16 25.79
CA GLU A 41 -14.20 7.92 26.38
C GLU A 41 -13.96 6.85 25.33
N LEU A 42 -14.88 6.72 24.36
CA LEU A 42 -14.70 5.79 23.24
C LEU A 42 -13.38 6.06 22.49
N LYS A 43 -12.99 7.32 22.31
CA LYS A 43 -11.70 7.69 21.70
C LYS A 43 -10.48 7.17 22.46
N LYS A 44 -10.55 7.10 23.79
CA LYS A 44 -9.46 6.51 24.60
C LYS A 44 -9.40 5.00 24.38
N ASP A 45 -10.56 4.35 24.31
CA ASP A 45 -10.63 2.91 24.04
C ASP A 45 -10.11 2.59 22.62
N LEU A 46 -10.46 3.40 21.62
CA LEU A 46 -9.96 3.27 20.24
C LEU A 46 -8.44 3.46 20.13
N ALA A 47 -7.84 4.30 20.98
CA ALA A 47 -6.39 4.51 21.02
C ALA A 47 -5.62 3.26 21.49
N ASN A 48 -6.27 2.38 22.26
CA ASN A 48 -5.69 1.12 22.73
C ASN A 48 -5.82 -0.01 21.70
N LEU A 49 -6.60 0.16 20.64
CA LEU A 49 -6.77 -0.83 19.58
C LEU A 49 -5.64 -0.74 18.54
N GLY A 50 -5.16 -1.91 18.11
CA GLY A 50 -3.98 -2.03 17.25
C GLY A 50 -4.25 -1.87 15.77
N CYS A 51 -5.48 -2.14 15.31
CA CYS A 51 -5.81 -2.06 13.89
C CYS A 51 -7.13 -1.35 13.59
N ASP A 52 -7.23 -0.83 12.37
CA ASP A 52 -8.39 -0.07 11.90
C ASP A 52 -9.67 -0.93 11.82
N ALA A 53 -9.55 -2.23 11.58
CA ALA A 53 -10.70 -3.15 11.54
C ALA A 53 -11.37 -3.28 12.91
N GLU A 54 -10.58 -3.46 13.97
CA GLU A 54 -11.08 -3.51 15.35
C GLU A 54 -11.76 -2.20 15.75
N ARG A 55 -11.15 -1.06 15.35
CA ARG A 55 -11.72 0.27 15.59
C ARG A 55 -13.07 0.44 14.92
N ILE A 56 -13.19 0.09 13.63
CA ILE A 56 -14.45 0.17 12.88
C ILE A 56 -15.51 -0.73 13.53
N MET A 57 -15.14 -1.95 13.94
CA MET A 57 -16.05 -2.88 14.58
C MET A 57 -16.59 -2.32 15.91
N LEU A 58 -15.71 -1.77 16.76
CA LEU A 58 -16.13 -1.15 18.02
C LEU A 58 -17.01 0.08 17.80
N LEU A 59 -16.62 0.99 16.89
CA LEU A 59 -17.41 2.17 16.52
C LEU A 59 -18.80 1.78 16.01
N THR A 60 -18.87 0.75 15.18
CA THR A 60 -20.12 0.24 14.59
C THR A 60 -21.01 -0.36 15.67
N LYS A 61 -20.44 -1.16 16.57
CA LYS A 61 -21.17 -1.73 17.72
C LYS A 61 -21.74 -0.60 18.59
N GLU A 62 -20.91 0.32 19.05
CA GLU A 62 -21.34 1.41 19.94
C GLU A 62 -22.37 2.33 19.29
N LYS A 63 -22.25 2.59 17.98
CA LYS A 63 -23.29 3.28 17.19
C LYS A 63 -24.63 2.57 17.27
N PHE A 64 -24.67 1.26 17.04
CA PHE A 64 -25.91 0.48 17.10
C PHE A 64 -26.49 0.38 18.51
N GLU A 65 -25.64 0.26 19.54
CA GLU A 65 -26.07 0.28 20.95
C GLU A 65 -26.77 1.60 21.28
N TYR A 66 -26.20 2.74 20.86
CA TYR A 66 -26.81 4.06 21.05
C TYR A 66 -28.15 4.18 20.31
N GLN A 67 -28.22 3.76 19.05
CA GLN A 67 -29.43 3.87 18.23
C GLN A 67 -30.59 3.00 18.75
N GLN A 68 -30.28 1.89 19.43
CA GLN A 68 -31.28 1.00 20.02
C GLN A 68 -31.65 1.38 21.46
N SER A 69 -30.91 2.30 22.08
CA SER A 69 -31.14 2.71 23.46
C SER A 69 -32.25 3.75 23.58
N CYS A 70 -33.00 3.68 24.68
CA CYS A 70 -33.96 4.74 25.04
C CYS A 70 -33.20 5.94 25.61
N ILE A 71 -32.95 6.95 24.78
CA ILE A 71 -32.19 8.14 25.18
C ILE A 71 -33.08 9.12 25.94
N GLU A 72 -32.69 9.44 27.18
CA GLU A 72 -33.41 10.39 28.04
C GLU A 72 -32.92 11.82 27.82
N THR A 73 -31.61 11.98 27.67
CA THR A 73 -30.99 13.30 27.49
C THR A 73 -29.94 13.28 26.40
N VAL A 74 -29.89 14.36 25.61
CA VAL A 74 -28.88 14.58 24.57
C VAL A 74 -28.21 15.92 24.84
N ASN A 75 -26.88 15.94 24.76
CA ASN A 75 -26.09 17.14 24.95
C ASN A 75 -26.01 17.94 23.65
N ILE A 76 -26.73 19.07 23.61
CA ILE A 76 -26.81 19.98 22.45
C ILE A 76 -25.48 20.64 22.07
N ASN A 77 -24.50 20.68 22.97
CA ASN A 77 -23.19 21.31 22.72
C ASN A 77 -22.21 20.34 22.06
N THR A 78 -22.62 19.10 21.81
CA THR A 78 -21.81 18.07 21.19
C THR A 78 -22.57 17.47 20.00
N LEU A 79 -21.84 17.00 18.99
CA LEU A 79 -22.44 16.17 17.94
C LEU A 79 -23.07 14.92 18.57
N ALA A 80 -24.17 14.45 17.98
CA ALA A 80 -24.82 13.21 18.39
C ALA A 80 -23.83 12.03 18.38
N TYR A 81 -24.02 11.10 19.32
CA TYR A 81 -23.01 10.05 19.54
C TYR A 81 -22.81 9.14 18.33
N ASP A 82 -23.89 8.74 17.67
CA ASP A 82 -23.85 7.96 16.43
C ASP A 82 -23.22 8.72 15.26
N GLU A 83 -23.52 10.01 15.12
CA GLU A 83 -22.87 10.86 14.12
C GLU A 83 -21.35 10.95 14.34
N GLN A 84 -20.89 11.01 15.60
CA GLN A 84 -19.46 10.99 15.90
C GLN A 84 -18.83 9.64 15.54
N CYS A 85 -19.51 8.54 15.83
CA CYS A 85 -19.05 7.21 15.44
C CYS A 85 -18.93 7.08 13.91
N GLU A 86 -19.94 7.53 13.18
CA GLU A 86 -19.97 7.49 11.72
C GLU A 86 -18.84 8.33 11.10
N LYS A 87 -18.62 9.55 11.60
CA LYS A 87 -17.54 10.42 11.11
C LYS A 87 -16.16 9.80 11.33
N GLU A 88 -15.93 9.13 12.44
CA GLU A 88 -14.67 8.46 12.72
C GLU A 88 -14.46 7.23 11.81
N ILE A 89 -15.51 6.45 11.53
CA ILE A 89 -15.47 5.36 10.55
C ILE A 89 -15.11 5.90 9.16
N GLN A 90 -15.75 6.99 8.73
CA GLN A 90 -15.45 7.64 7.46
C GLN A 90 -14.01 8.15 7.40
N GLN A 91 -13.51 8.72 8.49
CA GLN A 91 -12.11 9.16 8.59
C GLN A 91 -11.14 7.99 8.44
N ILE A 92 -11.40 6.84 9.08
CA ILE A 92 -10.59 5.64 8.94
C ILE A 92 -10.55 5.16 7.48
N TYR A 93 -11.70 5.09 6.81
CA TYR A 93 -11.77 4.71 5.40
C TYR A 93 -11.03 5.69 4.48
N ALA A 94 -11.20 7.00 4.69
CA ALA A 94 -10.51 8.02 3.93
C ALA A 94 -8.99 7.90 4.09
N MET A 95 -8.51 7.71 5.33
CA MET A 95 -7.08 7.53 5.62
C MET A 95 -6.52 6.24 5.00
N LYS A 96 -7.30 5.14 5.03
CA LYS A 96 -6.91 3.89 4.37
C LYS A 96 -6.78 4.06 2.87
N LYS A 97 -7.72 4.74 2.22
CA LYS A 97 -7.67 5.03 0.79
C LYS A 97 -6.45 5.89 0.44
N LEU A 98 -6.22 6.96 1.21
CA LEU A 98 -5.03 7.82 1.02
C LEU A 98 -3.72 7.03 1.17
N LYS A 99 -3.61 6.15 2.17
CA LYS A 99 -2.44 5.28 2.31
C LYS A 99 -2.26 4.36 1.10
N GLN A 100 -3.33 3.74 0.60
CA GLN A 100 -3.27 2.88 -0.58
C GLN A 100 -2.87 3.65 -1.84
N ASP A 101 -3.38 4.86 -2.03
CA ASP A 101 -3.07 5.67 -3.20
C ASP A 101 -1.61 6.19 -3.13
N LEU A 102 -1.15 6.61 -1.95
CA LEU A 102 0.27 6.91 -1.70
C LEU A 102 1.16 5.68 -1.91
N GLU A 103 0.74 4.49 -1.46
CA GLU A 103 1.48 3.25 -1.71
C GLU A 103 1.56 2.93 -3.21
N LYS A 104 0.51 3.19 -4.00
CA LYS A 104 0.56 3.02 -5.47
C LYS A 104 1.52 4.00 -6.13
N GLU A 105 1.49 5.28 -5.73
CA GLU A 105 2.42 6.30 -6.22
C GLU A 105 3.87 5.95 -5.83
N VAL A 106 4.07 5.53 -4.59
CA VAL A 106 5.36 5.04 -4.08
C VAL A 106 5.76 3.72 -4.76
N THR A 107 4.85 2.84 -5.17
CA THR A 107 5.17 1.61 -5.90
C THR A 107 5.60 1.91 -7.34
N PHE A 108 5.04 2.97 -7.95
CA PHE A 108 5.53 3.49 -9.23
C PHE A 108 6.99 3.98 -9.10
N GLU A 109 7.34 4.65 -8.00
CA GLU A 109 8.72 5.08 -7.74
C GLU A 109 9.65 3.96 -7.16
N LYS A 110 9.10 3.00 -6.41
CA LYS A 110 9.84 1.89 -5.76
C LYS A 110 9.96 0.61 -6.58
N SER A 111 9.54 0.61 -7.84
CA SER A 111 10.07 -0.35 -8.82
C SER A 111 11.60 -0.23 -9.00
N LEU A 112 12.24 0.77 -8.36
CA LEU A 112 13.69 0.87 -8.15
C LEU A 112 14.23 0.19 -6.86
N GLY A 113 13.38 -0.32 -5.98
CA GLY A 113 13.72 -0.58 -4.56
C GLY A 113 13.70 -2.03 -4.07
N THR A 114 13.11 -2.98 -4.80
CA THR A 114 13.55 -4.38 -4.68
C THR A 114 14.68 -4.56 -5.67
N VAL A 115 15.92 -4.63 -5.19
CA VAL A 115 17.04 -5.09 -6.03
C VAL A 115 16.73 -6.54 -6.36
N GLN A 116 15.94 -6.77 -7.42
CA GLN A 116 15.93 -8.07 -8.04
C GLN A 116 17.38 -8.38 -8.40
N PRO A 117 17.89 -9.58 -8.06
CA PRO A 117 19.24 -9.93 -8.43
C PRO A 117 19.36 -9.77 -9.95
N LYS A 118 20.34 -8.98 -10.39
CA LYS A 118 20.57 -8.74 -11.81
C LYS A 118 20.72 -10.08 -12.53
N ILE A 119 20.12 -10.17 -13.70
CA ILE A 119 20.10 -11.38 -14.52
C ILE A 119 21.46 -11.54 -15.19
N LYS A 120 22.11 -12.67 -14.95
CA LYS A 120 23.34 -13.03 -15.64
C LYS A 120 23.04 -13.39 -17.08
N ILE A 121 23.69 -12.70 -18.03
CA ILE A 121 23.58 -13.03 -19.46
C ILE A 121 24.80 -13.83 -19.89
N ASN A 122 24.58 -14.88 -20.69
CA ASN A 122 25.65 -15.73 -21.22
C ASN A 122 26.13 -15.31 -22.62
N ILE A 123 25.63 -14.17 -23.13
CA ILE A 123 26.02 -13.56 -24.40
C ILE A 123 26.92 -12.35 -24.18
N ASN A 124 27.57 -11.87 -25.24
CA ASN A 124 28.39 -10.66 -25.14
C ASN A 124 27.52 -9.42 -24.94
N ILE A 125 28.04 -8.43 -24.20
CA ILE A 125 27.33 -7.17 -23.90
C ILE A 125 26.88 -6.43 -25.18
N ASN A 126 27.68 -6.50 -26.24
CA ASN A 126 27.31 -5.91 -27.53
C ASN A 126 26.15 -6.62 -28.24
N GLN A 127 25.95 -7.92 -27.99
CA GLN A 127 24.82 -8.66 -28.54
C GLN A 127 23.51 -8.27 -27.85
N ILE A 128 23.48 -8.20 -26.51
CA ILE A 128 22.27 -7.76 -25.81
C ILE A 128 21.94 -6.29 -26.13
N ALA A 129 22.94 -5.40 -26.16
CA ALA A 129 22.72 -4.00 -26.50
C ALA A 129 22.20 -3.84 -27.93
N ASP A 130 22.72 -4.63 -28.88
CA ASP A 130 22.22 -4.62 -30.26
C ASP A 130 20.79 -5.17 -30.38
N VAL A 131 20.36 -6.13 -29.55
CA VAL A 131 18.95 -6.57 -29.51
C VAL A 131 18.03 -5.40 -29.14
N PHE A 132 18.34 -4.65 -28.09
CA PHE A 132 17.56 -3.48 -27.70
C PHE A 132 17.60 -2.38 -28.79
N TYR A 133 18.75 -2.20 -29.45
CA TYR A 133 18.84 -1.30 -30.60
C TYR A 133 17.93 -1.73 -31.75
N GLN A 134 17.96 -3.01 -32.13
CA GLN A 134 17.10 -3.58 -33.16
C GLN A 134 15.62 -3.35 -32.81
N LEU A 135 15.19 -3.64 -31.57
CA LEU A 135 13.80 -3.40 -31.14
C LEU A 135 13.39 -1.91 -31.20
N SER A 136 14.31 -0.98 -30.97
CA SER A 136 14.03 0.46 -31.10
C SER A 136 13.96 0.97 -32.55
N THR A 137 14.48 0.19 -33.50
CA THR A 137 14.62 0.61 -34.91
C THR A 137 13.72 -0.18 -35.86
N LEU A 138 13.51 -1.46 -35.61
CA LEU A 138 12.55 -2.30 -36.32
C LEU A 138 11.15 -1.71 -36.20
N ARG A 139 10.35 -1.91 -37.24
CA ARG A 139 9.00 -1.33 -37.35
C ARG A 139 7.96 -2.43 -37.44
N THR A 140 6.86 -2.26 -36.71
CA THR A 140 5.65 -3.07 -36.84
C THR A 140 4.97 -2.79 -38.20
N PRO A 141 3.95 -3.58 -38.60
CA PRO A 141 3.15 -3.29 -39.80
C PRO A 141 2.52 -1.88 -39.77
N ASP A 142 2.22 -1.36 -38.57
CA ASP A 142 1.68 -0.02 -38.35
C ASP A 142 2.78 1.08 -38.30
N ASN A 143 4.01 0.76 -38.69
CA ASN A 143 5.17 1.66 -38.74
C ASN A 143 5.60 2.25 -37.37
N LEU A 144 5.30 1.55 -36.27
CA LEU A 144 5.77 1.93 -34.93
C LEU A 144 7.02 1.12 -34.55
N PRO A 145 7.96 1.66 -33.75
CA PRO A 145 9.03 0.86 -33.16
C PRO A 145 8.47 -0.29 -32.32
N TYR A 146 9.19 -1.41 -32.22
CA TYR A 146 8.82 -2.47 -31.26
C TYR A 146 8.99 -1.98 -29.81
N ILE A 147 9.98 -1.11 -29.55
CA ILE A 147 10.16 -0.41 -28.28
C ILE A 147 10.36 1.07 -28.54
N ASP A 148 9.46 1.90 -28.01
CA ASP A 148 9.60 3.36 -28.02
C ASP A 148 10.40 3.82 -26.79
N ALA A 149 11.73 3.83 -26.92
CA ALA A 149 12.64 4.27 -25.88
C ALA A 149 13.88 4.93 -26.47
N ASN A 150 14.39 5.96 -25.78
CA ASN A 150 15.63 6.63 -26.17
C ASN A 150 16.87 5.87 -25.67
N THR A 151 18.06 6.24 -26.19
CA THR A 151 19.33 5.59 -25.85
C THR A 151 19.65 5.57 -24.35
N ASN A 152 19.24 6.59 -23.59
CA ASN A 152 19.48 6.61 -22.14
C ASN A 152 18.58 5.61 -21.41
N GLN A 153 17.28 5.58 -21.77
CA GLN A 153 16.32 4.63 -21.19
C GLN A 153 16.73 3.18 -21.47
N LEU A 154 17.13 2.88 -22.72
CA LEU A 154 17.63 1.54 -23.07
C LEU A 154 18.89 1.17 -22.28
N ALA A 155 19.82 2.11 -22.10
CA ALA A 155 21.03 1.86 -21.32
C ALA A 155 20.73 1.61 -19.84
N GLU A 156 19.80 2.35 -19.25
CA GLU A 156 19.36 2.16 -17.87
C GLU A 156 18.70 0.79 -17.67
N ILE A 157 17.79 0.39 -18.58
CA ILE A 157 17.16 -0.94 -18.53
C ILE A 157 18.22 -2.03 -18.56
N ILE A 158 19.21 -1.93 -19.45
CA ILE A 158 20.26 -2.95 -19.58
C ILE A 158 21.12 -3.00 -18.31
N VAL A 159 21.60 -1.86 -17.82
CA VAL A 159 22.51 -1.80 -16.67
C VAL A 159 21.82 -2.20 -15.37
N ASN A 160 20.56 -1.82 -15.19
CA ASN A 160 19.84 -2.08 -13.95
C ASN A 160 19.41 -3.54 -13.82
N ASN A 161 19.16 -4.22 -14.93
CA ASN A 161 18.60 -5.57 -14.92
C ASN A 161 19.60 -6.69 -15.25
N PHE A 162 20.76 -6.39 -15.85
CA PHE A 162 21.69 -7.43 -16.30
C PHE A 162 23.11 -7.30 -15.76
N VAL A 163 23.79 -8.44 -15.59
CA VAL A 163 25.25 -8.58 -15.40
C VAL A 163 25.83 -9.43 -16.52
N ASP A 164 27.13 -9.27 -16.80
CA ASP A 164 27.80 -10.01 -17.86
C ASP A 164 27.96 -11.51 -17.59
N LYS A 165 28.59 -12.23 -18.52
CA LYS A 165 28.85 -13.68 -18.44
C LYS A 165 29.72 -14.11 -17.25
N ASP A 166 30.40 -13.18 -16.61
CA ASP A 166 31.26 -13.40 -15.46
C ASP A 166 30.59 -12.90 -14.16
N GLY A 167 29.39 -12.31 -14.26
CA GLY A 167 28.62 -11.76 -13.14
C GLY A 167 28.96 -10.31 -12.81
N ASN A 168 29.77 -9.63 -13.64
CA ASN A 168 30.17 -8.26 -13.38
C ASN A 168 29.10 -7.24 -13.81
N PRO A 169 29.01 -6.09 -13.13
CA PRO A 169 28.17 -4.98 -13.55
C PRO A 169 28.51 -4.49 -14.96
N ILE A 170 27.48 -4.24 -15.76
CA ILE A 170 27.64 -3.69 -17.11
C ILE A 170 27.87 -2.18 -17.03
N SER A 171 28.86 -1.67 -17.78
CA SER A 171 29.13 -0.23 -17.84
C SER A 171 28.08 0.53 -18.67
N PRO A 172 27.45 1.58 -18.13
CA PRO A 172 26.51 2.42 -18.86
C PRO A 172 27.10 3.06 -20.12
N GLN A 173 28.37 3.50 -20.04
CA GLN A 173 29.04 4.15 -21.17
C GLN A 173 29.26 3.17 -22.33
N THR A 174 29.60 1.92 -22.02
CA THR A 174 29.74 0.85 -23.01
C THR A 174 28.43 0.64 -23.75
N VAL A 175 27.32 0.48 -23.02
CA VAL A 175 25.99 0.27 -23.61
C VAL A 175 25.57 1.46 -24.48
N LYS A 176 25.68 2.69 -23.95
CA LYS A 176 25.34 3.91 -24.72
C LYS A 176 26.18 4.04 -25.99
N THR A 177 27.44 3.61 -25.97
CA THR A 177 28.30 3.67 -27.15
C THR A 177 27.83 2.70 -28.23
N ILE A 178 27.41 1.48 -27.87
CA ILE A 178 26.92 0.47 -28.81
C ILE A 178 25.56 0.86 -29.41
N LEU A 179 24.70 1.49 -28.59
CA LEU A 179 23.38 1.97 -29.00
C LEU A 179 23.41 3.21 -29.90
N LYS A 180 24.54 3.92 -30.03
CA LYS A 180 24.62 5.10 -30.92
C LYS A 180 24.48 4.68 -32.39
N PRO A 181 23.61 5.32 -33.18
CA PRO A 181 23.45 5.03 -34.61
C PRO A 181 24.76 5.08 -35.38
N SER A 182 25.62 6.05 -35.08
CA SER A 182 26.93 6.27 -35.72
C SER A 182 28.04 5.29 -35.31
N LYS A 183 27.74 4.31 -34.45
CA LYS A 183 28.69 3.36 -33.88
C LYS A 183 28.42 1.91 -34.25
N GLU A 184 28.12 1.69 -35.53
CA GLU A 184 27.85 0.35 -36.07
C GLU A 184 29.03 -0.60 -35.88
N GLU A 185 30.27 -0.10 -35.90
CA GLU A 185 31.49 -0.90 -35.70
C GLU A 185 31.60 -1.52 -34.30
N LYS A 186 30.80 -1.03 -33.33
CA LYS A 186 30.75 -1.56 -31.96
C LYS A 186 29.69 -2.64 -31.79
N ARG A 187 28.83 -2.86 -32.78
CA ARG A 187 27.79 -3.89 -32.77
C ARG A 187 28.35 -5.22 -33.27
N PRO A 188 27.69 -6.36 -33.00
CA PRO A 188 28.16 -7.65 -33.47
C PRO A 188 28.17 -7.72 -35.00
N ASN A 189 29.25 -8.26 -35.58
CA ASN A 189 29.29 -8.59 -37.00
C ASN A 189 28.20 -9.63 -37.34
N ASN A 190 27.76 -9.68 -38.60
CA ASN A 190 26.63 -10.50 -39.06
C ASN A 190 26.63 -11.95 -38.53
N GLY A 191 27.79 -12.64 -38.48
CA GLY A 191 27.85 -14.02 -37.98
C GLY A 191 27.66 -14.20 -36.46
N LYS A 192 27.68 -13.12 -35.68
CA LYS A 192 27.46 -13.11 -34.23
C LYS A 192 26.24 -12.28 -33.83
N ARG A 193 25.58 -11.63 -34.78
CA ARG A 193 24.40 -10.81 -34.54
C ARG A 193 23.20 -11.72 -34.28
N ILE A 194 22.41 -11.40 -33.27
CA ILE A 194 21.16 -12.12 -33.00
C ILE A 194 20.12 -11.57 -33.99
N ASP A 195 19.61 -12.42 -34.88
CA ASP A 195 18.59 -12.05 -35.84
C ASP A 195 17.20 -12.20 -35.21
N LEU A 196 16.57 -11.08 -34.91
CA LEU A 196 15.25 -11.08 -34.27
C LEU A 196 14.15 -11.60 -35.20
N ASN A 197 14.32 -11.56 -36.53
CA ASN A 197 13.32 -12.10 -37.45
C ASN A 197 13.25 -13.63 -37.40
N THR A 198 14.28 -14.28 -36.86
CA THR A 198 14.28 -15.74 -36.65
C THR A 198 13.64 -16.16 -35.33
N LEU A 199 13.39 -15.19 -34.44
CA LEU A 199 12.91 -15.42 -33.08
C LEU A 199 11.44 -14.99 -32.86
N ILE A 200 10.91 -14.12 -33.72
CA ILE A 200 9.58 -13.50 -33.62
C ILE A 200 8.69 -14.02 -34.74
#